data_AF-A0A1I1XH29-F1
#
_entry.id   AF-A0A1I1XH29-F1
#
_cell.length_a   1.000
_cell.length_b   1.000
_cell.length_c   1.000
_cell.angle_alpha   90.00
_cell.angle_beta   90.00
_cell.angle_gamma   90.00
#
_symmetry.space_group_name_H-M   'P 1'
#
loop_
_entity.id
_entity.type
_entity.pdbx_description
1 polymer ?
#
loop_
_entity_poly.entity_id
_entity_poly.type
_entity_poly.pdbx_seq_one_letter_code
_entity_poly.pdbx_strand_id
1 'polypeptide(L)'
;MDEWKFLKMGWFGWTFVTTITVAFVISVLFFMNVFNLGILGLFSDNDAGGTDSEEVSGDTKQKVEEVRETVGEEHQAIGQFVSETHEFYNETTGYGGISSLDWQNQREKATAILETLDEQLPTVEDEALKQDLREIQTLANAVTEEEDASNVRSLHRMFHDLDIGLNDYNTYDKIWHVTKTLDTTN
;
A
#
# COMPACT_ATOMS: atom_id res chain seq x y z
N MET A 1 -2.97 28.09 39.57
CA MET A 1 -4.43 27.94 39.57
C MET A 1 -4.97 29.15 38.84
N ASP A 2 -5.11 29.05 37.52
CA ASP A 2 -5.67 30.13 36.71
C ASP A 2 -7.17 29.90 36.55
N GLU A 3 -7.91 30.91 36.99
CA GLU A 3 -9.36 30.95 37.02
C GLU A 3 -9.94 31.09 35.61
N TRP A 4 -10.84 30.18 35.27
CA TRP A 4 -11.58 30.19 34.02
C TRP A 4 -12.61 31.32 34.03
N LYS A 5 -12.37 32.37 33.23
CA LYS A 5 -13.29 33.50 33.06
C LYS A 5 -14.47 33.09 32.18
N PHE A 6 -15.61 32.75 32.79
CA PHE A 6 -16.86 32.60 32.05
C PHE A 6 -17.29 33.95 31.46
N LEU A 7 -17.39 34.01 30.14
CA LEU A 7 -17.94 35.14 29.39
C LEU A 7 -19.41 35.35 29.79
N LYS A 8 -19.77 36.54 30.29
CA LYS A 8 -21.17 36.95 30.49
C LYS A 8 -21.85 37.18 29.14
N MET A 9 -22.25 36.10 28.46
CA MET A 9 -23.07 36.18 27.25
C MET A 9 -24.56 36.28 27.60
N GLY A 10 -25.26 37.23 26.96
CA GLY A 10 -26.72 37.33 27.07
C GLY A 10 -27.44 36.15 26.40
N TRP A 11 -28.75 36.05 26.61
CA TRP A 11 -29.59 34.93 26.14
C TRP A 11 -29.38 34.58 24.65
N PHE A 12 -29.27 35.60 23.79
CA PHE A 12 -29.00 35.40 22.35
C PHE A 12 -27.59 34.86 22.04
N GLY A 13 -26.58 35.23 22.83
CA GLY A 13 -25.23 34.69 22.68
C GLY A 13 -25.18 33.22 23.10
N TRP A 14 -25.86 32.88 24.19
CA TRP A 14 -25.97 31.50 24.65
C TRP A 14 -26.69 30.61 23.63
N THR A 15 -27.81 31.08 23.08
CA THR A 15 -28.54 30.33 22.04
C THR A 15 -27.66 30.09 20.82
N PHE A 16 -26.95 31.13 20.35
CA PHE A 16 -26.08 30.99 19.17
C PHE A 16 -24.93 29.99 19.39
N VAL A 17 -24.25 30.07 20.54
CA VAL A 17 -23.17 29.13 20.90
C VAL A 17 -23.71 27.70 21.03
N THR A 18 -24.86 27.52 21.66
CA THR A 18 -25.48 26.18 21.78
C THR A 18 -25.86 25.61 20.42
N THR A 19 -26.45 26.42 19.52
CA THR A 19 -26.82 25.97 18.19
C THR A 19 -25.60 25.54 17.38
N ILE A 20 -24.51 26.32 17.40
CA ILE A 20 -23.26 25.96 16.73
C ILE A 20 -22.68 24.67 17.30
N THR A 21 -22.68 24.54 18.63
CA THR A 21 -22.13 23.35 19.28
C THR A 21 -22.92 22.10 18.90
N VAL A 22 -24.26 22.18 18.91
CA VAL A 22 -25.11 21.06 18.50
C VAL A 22 -24.91 20.72 17.02
N ALA A 23 -24.86 21.72 16.14
CA ALA A 23 -24.61 21.50 14.72
C ALA A 23 -23.25 20.84 14.46
N PHE A 24 -22.21 21.27 15.20
CA PHE A 24 -20.88 20.68 15.12
C PHE A 24 -20.89 19.21 15.59
N VAL A 25 -21.53 18.91 16.72
CA VAL A 25 -21.65 17.54 17.22
C VAL A 25 -22.39 16.65 16.22
N ILE A 26 -23.49 17.12 15.63
CA ILE A 26 -24.23 16.36 14.60
C ILE A 26 -23.36 16.13 13.36
N SER A 27 -22.62 17.15 12.91
CA SER A 27 -21.70 17.02 11.77
C SER A 27 -20.59 16.00 12.03
N VAL A 28 -20.03 15.98 13.26
CA VAL A 28 -19.04 14.98 13.67
C VAL A 28 -19.66 13.60 13.65
N LEU A 29 -20.85 13.41 14.23
CA LEU A 29 -21.53 12.10 14.21
C LEU A 29 -21.83 11.61 12.79
N PHE A 30 -22.26 12.49 11.90
CA PHE A 30 -22.49 12.16 10.49
C PHE A 30 -21.19 11.77 9.78
N PHE A 31 -20.11 12.54 9.95
CA PHE A 31 -18.80 12.20 9.43
C PHE A 31 -18.34 10.83 9.93
N MET A 32 -18.42 10.57 11.23
CA MET A 32 -18.06 9.28 11.81
C MET A 32 -18.92 8.14 11.25
N ASN A 33 -20.20 8.38 10.97
CA ASN A 33 -21.06 7.38 10.32
C ASN A 33 -20.69 7.11 8.86
N VAL A 34 -20.39 8.15 8.07
CA VAL A 34 -19.93 8.02 6.67
C VAL A 34 -18.62 7.25 6.58
N PHE A 35 -17.71 7.46 7.52
CA PHE A 35 -16.39 6.82 7.54
C PHE A 35 -16.32 5.58 8.46
N ASN A 36 -17.45 5.13 9.00
CA ASN A 36 -17.56 3.98 9.93
C ASN A 36 -16.57 4.03 11.11
N LEU A 37 -16.31 5.22 11.65
CA LEU A 37 -15.38 5.45 12.75
C LEU A 37 -16.09 5.30 14.11
N GLY A 38 -15.55 4.45 14.98
CA GLY A 38 -16.08 4.24 16.32
C GLY A 38 -15.59 5.27 17.33
N ILE A 39 -16.49 6.03 17.97
CA ILE A 39 -16.14 6.98 19.05
C ILE A 39 -15.50 6.28 20.26
N LEU A 40 -15.84 5.01 20.50
CA LEU A 40 -15.27 4.21 21.59
C LEU A 40 -13.79 3.87 21.36
N GLY A 41 -13.32 3.87 20.11
CA GLY A 41 -11.91 3.62 19.75
C GLY A 41 -11.02 4.85 19.89
N LEU A 42 -11.59 6.06 19.91
CA LEU A 42 -10.84 7.33 20.07
C LEU A 42 -10.44 7.65 21.52
N PHE A 43 -11.09 7.00 22.50
CA PHE A 43 -10.85 7.24 23.93
C PHE A 43 -10.46 5.96 24.70
N SER A 44 -10.30 4.84 24.01
CA SER A 44 -9.72 3.61 24.55
C SER A 44 -8.25 3.54 24.14
N ASP A 45 -7.33 3.51 25.12
CA ASP A 45 -5.96 2.99 24.94
C ASP A 45 -5.97 1.45 24.74
N ASN A 46 -6.95 0.95 23.99
CA ASN A 46 -7.03 -0.45 23.58
C ASN A 46 -7.23 -0.43 22.07
N ASP A 47 -6.11 -0.69 21.38
CA ASP A 47 -6.00 -0.99 19.96
C ASP A 47 -7.21 -1.77 19.44
N ALA A 48 -8.00 -1.11 18.60
CA ALA A 48 -8.89 -1.75 17.64
C ALA A 48 -9.40 -0.68 16.67
N GLY A 49 -8.56 -0.33 15.69
CA GLY A 49 -8.93 0.59 14.62
C GLY A 49 -7.85 1.59 14.22
N GLY A 50 -6.58 1.21 14.29
CA GLY A 50 -5.49 1.88 13.59
C GLY A 50 -5.15 1.07 12.35
N THR A 51 -4.72 1.75 11.29
CA THR A 51 -3.86 1.13 10.27
C THR A 51 -2.73 0.42 11.02
N ASP A 52 -2.75 -0.91 11.04
CA ASP A 52 -1.62 -1.72 11.47
C ASP A 52 -0.48 -1.48 10.47
N SER A 53 0.24 -0.38 10.66
CA SER A 53 1.65 -0.34 10.32
C SER A 53 2.33 -1.20 11.39
N GLU A 54 2.29 -2.52 11.19
CA GLU A 54 3.18 -3.43 11.92
C GLU A 54 4.60 -2.90 11.70
N GLU A 55 5.24 -2.44 12.77
CA GLU A 55 6.62 -1.99 12.69
C GLU A 55 7.45 -3.18 12.21
N VAL A 56 7.95 -3.11 10.97
CA VAL A 56 8.70 -4.19 10.34
C VAL A 56 9.86 -4.57 11.27
N SER A 57 9.87 -5.83 11.72
CA SER A 57 10.78 -6.30 12.76
C SER A 57 12.26 -6.11 12.35
N GLY A 58 13.15 -5.98 13.33
CA GLY A 58 14.59 -5.85 13.07
C GLY A 58 15.18 -7.02 12.27
N ASP A 59 14.70 -8.24 12.49
CA ASP A 59 15.09 -9.44 11.74
C ASP A 59 14.67 -9.33 10.26
N THR A 60 13.46 -8.86 10.01
CA THR A 60 12.93 -8.63 8.65
C THR A 60 13.76 -7.57 7.90
N LYS A 61 14.15 -6.48 8.56
CA LYS A 61 15.01 -5.45 7.93
C LYS A 61 16.39 -5.99 7.56
N GLN A 62 16.98 -6.81 8.42
CA GLN A 62 18.28 -7.43 8.13
C GLN A 62 18.20 -8.37 6.92
N LYS A 63 17.14 -9.17 6.82
CA LYS A 63 16.92 -10.06 5.67
C LYS A 63 16.71 -9.30 4.37
N VAL A 64 15.93 -8.22 4.40
CA VAL A 64 15.75 -7.35 3.24
C VAL A 64 17.08 -6.80 2.76
N GLU A 65 17.94 -6.34 3.67
CA GLU A 65 19.27 -5.85 3.32
C GLU A 65 20.15 -6.95 2.72
N GLU A 66 20.14 -8.16 3.29
CA GLU A 66 20.88 -9.31 2.74
C GLU A 66 20.43 -9.66 1.31
N VAL A 67 19.12 -9.69 1.05
CA VAL A 67 18.58 -9.94 -0.29
C VAL A 67 18.99 -8.83 -1.26
N ARG A 68 19.00 -7.58 -0.81
CA ARG A 68 19.39 -6.42 -1.61
C ARG A 68 20.87 -6.44 -1.97
N GLU A 69 21.74 -6.69 -1.00
CA GLU A 69 23.19 -6.79 -1.18
C GLU A 69 23.62 -8.02 -2.01
N THR A 70 22.72 -8.98 -2.24
CA THR A 70 22.99 -10.19 -3.02
C THR A 70 22.20 -10.21 -4.33
N VAL A 71 20.93 -10.58 -4.27
CA VAL A 71 20.05 -10.72 -5.45
C VAL A 71 19.83 -9.36 -6.12
N GLY A 72 19.62 -8.29 -5.33
CA GLY A 72 19.43 -6.93 -5.84
C GLY A 72 20.65 -6.42 -6.61
N GLU A 73 21.84 -6.51 -6.04
CA GLU A 73 23.09 -6.09 -6.70
C GLU A 73 23.39 -6.89 -7.98
N GLU A 74 23.08 -8.18 -8.02
CA GLU A 74 23.29 -9.02 -9.21
C GLU A 74 22.28 -8.71 -10.32
N HIS A 75 21.06 -8.28 -9.98
CA HIS A 75 19.95 -8.13 -10.91
C HIS A 75 19.46 -6.67 -11.05
N GLN A 76 20.37 -5.70 -11.08
CA GLN A 76 20.03 -4.26 -11.15
C GLN A 76 19.07 -3.88 -12.28
N ALA A 77 19.19 -4.50 -13.46
CA ALA A 77 18.27 -4.23 -14.58
C ALA A 77 16.83 -4.67 -14.28
N ILE A 78 16.67 -5.78 -13.56
CA ILE A 78 15.37 -6.27 -13.09
C ILE A 78 14.88 -5.38 -11.95
N GLY A 79 15.76 -4.99 -11.03
CA GLY A 79 15.46 -4.02 -9.98
C GLY A 79 14.87 -2.72 -10.55
N GLN A 80 15.51 -2.14 -11.57
CA GLN A 80 14.99 -0.94 -12.25
C GLN A 80 13.60 -1.18 -12.86
N PHE A 81 13.42 -2.28 -13.60
CA PHE A 81 12.12 -2.64 -14.18
C PHE A 81 11.03 -2.79 -13.10
N VAL A 82 11.37 -3.42 -11.98
CA VAL A 82 10.47 -3.62 -10.83
C VAL A 82 10.06 -2.27 -10.22
N SER A 83 11.02 -1.37 -10.01
CA SER A 83 10.77 -0.05 -9.42
C SER A 83 9.86 0.81 -10.31
N GLU A 84 10.16 0.90 -11.60
CA GLU A 84 9.35 1.64 -12.59
C GLU A 84 7.92 1.09 -12.69
N THR A 85 7.78 -0.24 -12.59
CA THR A 85 6.47 -0.90 -12.64
C THR A 85 5.69 -0.74 -11.33
N HIS A 86 6.37 -0.75 -10.19
CA HIS A 86 5.77 -0.44 -8.90
C HIS A 86 5.24 1.00 -8.86
N GLU A 87 5.98 1.98 -9.38
CA GLU A 87 5.52 3.37 -9.48
C GLU A 87 4.21 3.48 -10.28
N PHE A 88 4.12 2.81 -11.43
CA PHE A 88 2.88 2.75 -12.20
C PHE A 88 1.70 2.22 -11.38
N TYR A 89 1.89 1.15 -10.61
CA TYR A 89 0.81 0.60 -9.79
C TYR A 89 0.47 1.50 -8.61
N ASN A 90 1.43 2.22 -8.03
CA ASN A 90 1.16 3.23 -7.02
C ASN A 90 0.27 4.34 -7.56
N GLU A 91 0.54 4.83 -8.78
CA GLU A 91 -0.25 5.89 -9.42
C GLU A 91 -1.65 5.42 -9.81
N THR A 92 -1.79 4.20 -10.33
CA THR A 92 -3.04 3.73 -10.94
C THR A 92 -3.95 2.97 -9.97
N THR A 93 -3.39 2.40 -8.90
CA THR A 93 -4.15 1.56 -7.96
C THR A 93 -4.13 2.08 -6.51
N GLY A 94 -3.15 2.92 -6.17
CA GLY A 94 -2.98 3.52 -4.86
C GLY A 94 -4.16 4.42 -4.45
N TYR A 95 -4.24 4.72 -3.16
CA TYR A 95 -5.27 5.61 -2.57
C TYR A 95 -6.73 5.28 -2.96
N GLY A 96 -7.02 4.00 -3.22
CA GLY A 96 -8.35 3.51 -3.62
C GLY A 96 -8.58 3.44 -5.13
N GLY A 97 -7.59 3.81 -5.96
CA GLY A 97 -7.64 3.74 -7.43
C GLY A 97 -7.98 2.35 -7.97
N ILE A 98 -7.62 1.29 -7.22
CA ILE A 98 -7.98 -0.10 -7.54
C ILE A 98 -9.49 -0.34 -7.71
N SER A 99 -10.35 0.53 -7.16
CA SER A 99 -11.81 0.42 -7.29
C SER A 99 -12.38 0.99 -8.58
N SER A 100 -11.56 1.72 -9.35
CA SER A 100 -11.95 2.40 -10.59
C SER A 100 -10.82 2.37 -11.62
N LEU A 101 -10.42 1.16 -12.02
CA LEU A 101 -9.29 0.95 -12.92
C LEU A 101 -9.60 1.41 -14.35
N ASP A 102 -8.59 2.05 -14.97
CA ASP A 102 -8.53 2.18 -16.42
C ASP A 102 -7.99 0.88 -17.02
N TRP A 103 -8.91 0.00 -17.44
CA TRP A 103 -8.56 -1.32 -17.97
C TRP A 103 -7.72 -1.29 -19.25
N GLN A 104 -7.85 -0.24 -20.07
CA GLN A 104 -7.00 -0.12 -21.24
C GLN A 104 -5.55 0.10 -20.81
N ASN A 105 -5.34 1.03 -19.88
CA ASN A 105 -4.01 1.32 -19.34
C ASN A 105 -3.41 0.09 -18.60
N GLN A 106 -4.22 -0.63 -17.83
CA GLN A 106 -3.78 -1.86 -17.15
C GLN A 106 -3.34 -2.95 -18.15
N ARG A 107 -4.08 -3.12 -19.25
CA ARG A 107 -3.71 -4.07 -20.32
C ARG A 107 -2.43 -3.66 -21.02
N GLU A 108 -2.28 -2.38 -21.35
CA GLU A 108 -1.07 -1.85 -21.99
C GLU A 108 0.16 -2.07 -21.10
N LYS A 109 0.06 -1.81 -19.79
CA LYS A 109 1.14 -2.13 -18.85
C LYS A 109 1.39 -3.64 -18.75
N ALA A 110 0.35 -4.46 -18.67
CA ALA A 110 0.49 -5.90 -18.59
C ALA A 110 1.20 -6.48 -19.84
N THR A 111 0.90 -5.97 -21.03
CA THR A 111 1.64 -6.31 -22.25
C THR A 111 3.10 -5.92 -22.17
N ALA A 112 3.42 -4.70 -21.71
CA ALA A 112 4.81 -4.26 -21.54
C ALA A 112 5.59 -5.11 -20.50
N ILE A 113 4.92 -5.56 -19.43
CA ILE A 113 5.49 -6.51 -18.46
C ILE A 113 5.84 -7.83 -19.16
N LEU A 114 4.93 -8.40 -19.94
CA LEU A 114 5.16 -9.65 -20.66
C LEU A 114 6.34 -9.54 -21.63
N GLU A 115 6.39 -8.46 -22.42
CA GLU A 115 7.50 -8.20 -23.36
C GLU A 115 8.85 -8.10 -22.63
N THR A 116 8.88 -7.38 -21.50
CA THR A 116 10.11 -7.23 -20.70
C THR A 116 10.55 -8.57 -20.10
N LEU A 117 9.62 -9.37 -19.59
CA LEU A 117 9.92 -10.66 -18.98
C LEU A 117 10.35 -11.72 -20.00
N ASP A 118 9.83 -11.68 -21.22
CA ASP A 118 10.29 -12.57 -22.30
C ASP A 118 11.78 -12.36 -22.61
N GLU A 119 12.29 -11.13 -22.47
CA GLU A 119 13.70 -10.80 -22.66
C GLU A 119 14.56 -11.09 -21.43
N GLN A 120 14.10 -10.74 -20.23
CA GLN A 120 14.91 -10.77 -19.01
C GLN A 120 14.87 -12.11 -18.27
N LEU A 121 13.75 -12.82 -18.28
CA LEU A 121 13.60 -14.07 -17.49
C LEU A 121 14.65 -15.16 -17.81
N PRO A 122 15.12 -15.32 -19.07
CA PRO A 122 16.20 -16.25 -19.39
C PRO A 122 17.56 -15.94 -18.75
N THR A 123 17.81 -14.70 -18.31
CA THR A 123 19.09 -14.27 -17.74
C THR A 123 19.14 -14.38 -16.21
N VAL A 124 18.00 -14.66 -15.57
CA VAL A 124 17.90 -14.79 -14.11
C VAL A 124 18.44 -16.13 -13.67
N GLU A 125 19.42 -16.15 -12.77
CA GLU A 125 19.95 -17.39 -12.20
C GLU A 125 19.30 -17.72 -10.85
N ASP A 126 18.95 -16.72 -10.06
CA ASP A 126 18.28 -16.92 -8.77
C ASP A 126 16.89 -17.56 -8.95
N GLU A 127 16.69 -18.73 -8.35
CA GLU A 127 15.47 -19.52 -8.55
C GLU A 127 14.25 -18.93 -7.84
N ALA A 128 14.43 -18.19 -6.73
CA ALA A 128 13.33 -17.54 -6.03
C ALA A 128 12.79 -16.36 -6.85
N LEU A 129 13.69 -15.48 -7.31
CA LEU A 129 13.37 -14.38 -8.22
C LEU A 129 12.78 -14.89 -9.53
N LYS A 130 13.38 -15.91 -10.14
CA LYS A 130 12.84 -16.53 -11.37
C LYS A 130 11.41 -17.04 -11.18
N GLN A 131 11.10 -17.61 -10.01
CA GLN A 131 9.75 -18.07 -9.73
C GLN A 131 8.77 -16.90 -9.56
N ASP A 132 9.15 -15.86 -8.84
CA ASP A 132 8.32 -14.66 -8.68
C ASP A 132 8.03 -14.00 -10.03
N LEU A 133 9.03 -13.88 -10.91
CA LEU A 133 8.86 -13.32 -12.25
C LEU A 133 7.95 -14.17 -13.14
N ARG A 134 7.97 -15.51 -13.03
CA ARG A 134 7.02 -16.39 -13.74
C ARG A 134 5.59 -16.23 -13.26
N GLU A 135 5.40 -16.00 -11.96
CA GLU A 135 4.09 -15.73 -11.39
C GLU A 135 3.57 -14.36 -11.84
N ILE A 136 4.44 -13.34 -11.87
CA ILE A 136 4.13 -12.03 -12.49
C ILE A 136 3.74 -12.21 -13.96
N GLN A 137 4.46 -13.02 -14.74
CA GLN A 137 4.13 -13.29 -16.15
C GLN A 137 2.72 -13.92 -16.27
N THR A 138 2.37 -14.83 -15.38
CA THR A 138 1.05 -15.48 -15.36
C THR A 138 -0.06 -14.47 -15.04
N LEU A 139 0.14 -13.63 -14.02
CA LEU A 139 -0.81 -12.59 -13.63
C LEU A 139 -0.96 -11.51 -14.71
N ALA A 140 0.15 -11.10 -15.33
CA ALA A 140 0.13 -10.13 -16.42
C ALA A 140 -0.64 -10.68 -17.63
N ASN A 141 -0.45 -11.96 -17.99
CA ASN A 141 -1.25 -12.60 -19.02
C ASN A 141 -2.74 -12.68 -18.65
N ALA A 142 -3.08 -12.87 -17.38
CA ALA A 142 -4.47 -12.81 -16.96
C ALA A 142 -5.04 -11.39 -17.14
N VAL A 143 -4.31 -10.33 -16.74
CA VAL A 143 -4.78 -8.93 -16.92
C VAL A 143 -4.99 -8.54 -18.38
N THR A 144 -4.24 -9.11 -19.33
CA THR A 144 -4.50 -8.85 -20.77
C THR A 144 -5.82 -9.46 -21.25
N GLU A 145 -6.27 -10.55 -20.63
CA GLU A 145 -7.44 -11.33 -21.04
C GLU A 145 -8.72 -10.99 -20.24
N GLU A 146 -8.59 -10.68 -18.95
CA GLU A 146 -9.72 -10.48 -18.03
C GLU A 146 -9.65 -9.19 -17.20
N GLU A 147 -10.81 -8.60 -16.95
CA GLU A 147 -10.98 -7.41 -16.09
C GLU A 147 -11.19 -7.81 -14.63
N ASP A 148 -10.21 -8.50 -14.04
CA ASP A 148 -10.21 -8.87 -12.62
C ASP A 148 -9.22 -8.03 -11.80
N ALA A 149 -9.76 -7.17 -10.94
CA ALA A 149 -8.97 -6.31 -10.06
C ALA A 149 -8.15 -7.10 -9.03
N SER A 150 -8.46 -8.38 -8.81
CA SER A 150 -7.66 -9.27 -7.99
C SER A 150 -6.26 -9.48 -8.57
N ASN A 151 -6.15 -9.71 -9.89
CA ASN A 151 -4.87 -9.90 -10.59
C ASN A 151 -4.03 -8.63 -10.57
N VAL A 152 -4.64 -7.46 -10.83
CA VAL A 152 -3.96 -6.16 -10.77
C VAL A 152 -3.42 -5.89 -9.37
N ARG A 153 -4.21 -6.21 -8.33
CA ARG A 153 -3.77 -6.09 -6.93
C ARG A 153 -2.60 -7.02 -6.62
N SER A 154 -2.63 -8.26 -7.11
CA SER A 154 -1.54 -9.22 -6.92
C SER A 154 -0.25 -8.72 -7.60
N LEU A 155 -0.34 -8.23 -8.85
CA LEU A 155 0.80 -7.60 -9.53
C LEU A 155 1.38 -6.45 -8.71
N HIS A 156 0.55 -5.51 -8.26
CA HIS A 156 1.03 -4.40 -7.43
C HIS A 156 1.79 -4.87 -6.19
N ARG A 157 1.25 -5.84 -5.45
CA ARG A 157 1.88 -6.36 -4.23
C ARG A 157 3.19 -7.11 -4.52
N MET A 158 3.25 -7.87 -5.60
CA MET A 158 4.48 -8.55 -6.00
C MET A 158 5.57 -7.56 -6.40
N PHE A 159 5.25 -6.56 -7.22
CA PHE A 159 6.20 -5.50 -7.59
C PHE A 159 6.63 -4.69 -6.37
N HIS A 160 5.72 -4.38 -5.46
CA HIS A 160 6.03 -3.71 -4.21
C HIS A 160 7.03 -4.51 -3.35
N ASP A 161 6.76 -5.79 -3.10
CA ASP A 161 7.65 -6.63 -2.29
C ASP A 161 9.00 -6.86 -3.00
N LEU A 162 9.02 -7.05 -4.32
CA LEU A 162 10.29 -7.13 -5.08
C LEU A 162 11.05 -5.81 -5.04
N ASP A 163 10.39 -4.64 -5.08
CA ASP A 163 11.06 -3.34 -5.03
C ASP A 163 11.78 -3.14 -3.69
N ILE A 164 11.17 -3.60 -2.59
CA ILE A 164 11.80 -3.66 -1.26
C ILE A 164 13.08 -4.50 -1.29
N GLY A 165 13.01 -5.70 -1.89
CA GLY A 165 14.10 -6.67 -1.88
C GLY A 165 15.22 -6.39 -2.88
N LEU A 166 14.92 -5.79 -4.03
CA LEU A 166 15.89 -5.61 -5.11
C LEU A 166 16.47 -4.20 -5.20
N ASN A 167 15.79 -3.19 -4.65
CA ASN A 167 16.18 -1.79 -4.76
C ASN A 167 16.27 -1.11 -3.40
N ASP A 168 16.84 0.10 -3.35
CA ASP A 168 16.89 0.98 -2.17
C ASP A 168 15.53 1.57 -1.75
N TYR A 169 14.43 0.86 -2.01
CA TYR A 169 13.10 1.26 -1.59
C TYR A 169 12.96 1.05 -0.08
N ASN A 170 13.14 2.12 0.69
CA ASN A 170 13.19 2.10 2.16
C ASN A 170 11.99 2.81 2.83
N THR A 171 11.08 3.36 2.03
CA THR A 171 9.88 4.09 2.50
C THR A 171 8.64 3.20 2.57
N TYR A 172 8.82 1.91 2.82
CA TYR A 172 7.73 0.96 2.91
C TYR A 172 7.22 0.83 4.35
N ASP A 173 5.90 0.82 4.49
CA ASP A 173 5.23 0.63 5.79
C ASP A 173 4.80 -0.83 6.01
N LYS A 174 4.94 -1.68 4.99
CA LYS A 174 4.41 -3.05 4.98
C LYS A 174 5.26 -3.94 4.07
N ILE A 175 5.28 -5.25 4.32
CA ILE A 175 5.67 -6.29 3.37
C ILE A 175 4.46 -7.23 3.25
N TRP A 176 4.05 -7.61 2.05
CA TRP A 176 2.87 -8.46 1.85
C TRP A 176 3.18 -9.96 1.93
N HIS A 177 4.45 -10.33 1.90
CA HIS A 177 4.93 -11.71 1.90
C HIS A 177 4.33 -12.51 0.73
N VAL A 178 4.30 -11.89 -0.45
CA VAL A 178 3.78 -12.52 -1.68
C VAL A 178 4.89 -12.89 -2.66
N THR A 179 6.16 -12.70 -2.31
CA THR A 179 7.32 -13.00 -3.14
C THR A 179 8.25 -13.96 -2.42
N LYS A 180 8.73 -14.98 -3.12
CA LYS A 180 9.69 -15.95 -2.60
C LYS A 180 11.05 -15.33 -2.37
N THR A 181 11.41 -14.32 -3.17
CA THR A 181 12.66 -13.56 -3.06
C THR A 181 12.82 -12.96 -1.65
N LEU A 182 11.72 -12.51 -1.03
CA LEU A 182 11.73 -12.02 0.35
C LEU A 182 11.28 -13.05 1.40
N ASP A 183 10.60 -14.12 0.99
CA ASP A 183 10.04 -15.14 1.91
C ASP A 183 11.01 -16.30 2.20
N THR A 184 12.21 -16.30 1.60
CA THR A 184 13.29 -17.25 1.88
C THR A 184 13.88 -17.04 3.28
N THR A 185 13.14 -17.42 4.33
CA THR A 185 13.65 -18.14 5.53
C THR A 185 12.56 -18.25 6.63
N ASN A 186 11.92 -19.42 6.70
CA ASN A 186 11.57 -20.07 7.98
C ASN A 186 12.50 -21.26 8.20
#